data_AF-A0A352N981-F1
#
_entry.id   AF-A0A352N981-F1
#
_cell.length_a   1.000
_cell.length_b   1.000
_cell.length_c   1.000
_cell.angle_alpha   90.00
_cell.angle_beta   90.00
_cell.angle_gamma   90.00
#
_symmetry.space_group_name_H-M   'P 1'
#
loop_
_entity.id
_entity.type
_entity.pdbx_description
1 polymer ?
#
loop_
_entity_poly.entity_id
_entity_poly.type
_entity_poly.pdbx_seq_one_letter_code
_entity_poly.pdbx_strand_id
1 'polypeptide(L)' 'MDAAKEAEDKEASAQPASRQERIDAPVCSLCGAPMVPRTANKGEHAGKPFYGCSTFPKCRNTAQYISMRDTKLMKSMLK' A
#
# COMPACT_ATOMS: atom_id res chain seq x y z
N MET A 1 31.69 37.09 16.03
CA MET A 1 30.49 37.22 16.87
C MET A 1 29.49 37.86 15.93
N ASP A 2 28.52 37.16 15.34
CA ASP A 2 27.57 36.18 15.85
C ASP A 2 27.41 35.07 14.79
N ALA A 3 27.47 33.77 15.09
CA ALA A 3 26.50 32.93 15.79
C ALA A 3 25.19 32.71 15.00
N ALA A 4 24.86 31.42 14.87
CA ALA A 4 23.62 30.79 14.39
C ALA A 4 23.55 30.53 12.86
N LYS A 5 23.60 29.26 12.39
CA LYS A 5 22.60 28.17 12.51
C LYS A 5 21.45 28.50 11.55
N GLU A 6 21.24 27.71 10.50
CA GLU A 6 20.18 26.70 10.54
C GLU A 6 20.45 25.49 9.65
N ALA A 7 19.99 24.36 10.17
CA ALA A 7 20.12 23.03 9.64
C ALA A 7 18.71 22.48 9.56
N GLU A 8 18.14 22.39 8.36
CA GLU A 8 16.85 21.76 8.07
C GLU A 8 16.90 21.33 6.59
N ASP A 9 16.51 20.14 6.16
CA ASP A 9 15.92 18.99 6.81
C ASP A 9 16.14 17.78 5.88
N LYS A 10 16.30 16.61 6.48
CA LYS A 10 16.32 15.33 5.81
C LYS A 10 14.90 15.00 5.35
N GLU A 11 14.69 14.76 4.08
CA GLU A 11 14.06 13.50 3.66
C GLU A 11 14.34 13.29 2.18
N ALA A 12 14.78 12.08 1.90
CA ALA A 12 15.22 11.66 0.61
C ALA A 12 14.15 11.76 -0.49
N SER A 13 14.68 11.99 -1.68
CA SER A 13 14.17 11.47 -2.95
C SER A 13 13.00 12.23 -3.56
N ALA A 14 13.38 13.27 -4.30
CA ALA A 14 12.71 13.70 -5.52
C ALA A 14 12.18 12.52 -6.33
N GLN A 15 10.86 12.44 -6.50
CA GLN A 15 10.25 11.84 -7.68
C GLN A 15 9.08 12.69 -8.18
N PRO A 16 8.91 12.75 -9.51
CA PRO A 16 8.44 13.92 -10.23
C PRO A 16 6.91 13.94 -10.43
N ALA A 17 6.44 15.12 -10.83
CA ALA A 17 5.09 15.41 -11.29
C ALA A 17 4.58 14.40 -12.33
N SER A 18 3.90 13.36 -11.85
CA SER A 18 2.85 12.69 -12.59
C SER A 18 1.71 12.46 -11.61
N ARG A 19 0.51 12.85 -12.02
CA ARG A 19 -0.73 12.75 -11.25
C ARG A 19 -1.12 11.28 -11.10
N GLN A 20 -0.32 10.51 -10.39
CA GLN A 20 -0.70 9.19 -9.90
C GLN A 20 -1.29 9.45 -8.53
N GLU A 21 -2.61 9.26 -8.43
CA GLU A 21 -3.33 9.18 -7.16
C GLU A 21 -2.47 8.35 -6.21
N ARG A 22 -1.88 9.00 -5.20
CA ARG A 22 -1.25 8.30 -4.09
C ARG A 22 -2.41 7.61 -3.39
N ILE A 23 -2.78 6.43 -3.86
CA ILE A 23 -3.59 5.50 -3.07
C ILE A 23 -2.67 5.15 -1.92
N ASP A 24 -2.78 5.92 -0.84
CA ASP A 24 -1.99 5.73 0.36
C ASP A 24 -2.11 4.26 0.74
N ALA A 25 -0.97 3.57 0.72
CA ALA A 25 -0.96 2.16 1.02
C ALA A 25 -1.45 1.99 2.46
N PRO A 26 -2.38 1.05 2.72
CA PRO A 26 -2.91 0.88 4.06
C PRO A 26 -1.81 0.46 5.02
N VAL A 27 -1.97 0.86 6.27
CA VAL A 27 -1.07 0.44 7.36
C VAL A 27 -1.56 -0.90 7.90
N CYS A 28 -0.63 -1.79 8.26
CA CYS A 28 -0.94 -3.09 8.83
C CYS A 28 -1.54 -2.93 10.24
N SER A 29 -2.76 -3.44 10.44
CA SER A 29 -3.46 -3.43 11.74
C SER A 29 -2.79 -4.28 12.83
N LEU A 30 -1.90 -5.21 12.48
CA LEU A 30 -1.23 -6.09 13.45
C LEU A 30 0.12 -5.56 13.93
N CYS A 31 0.86 -4.81 13.11
CA CYS A 31 2.22 -4.38 13.45
C CYS A 31 2.54 -2.92 13.10
N GLY A 32 1.61 -2.18 12.50
CA GLY A 32 1.83 -0.78 12.14
C GLY A 32 2.76 -0.56 10.93
N ALA A 33 3.29 -1.62 10.32
CA ALA A 33 4.13 -1.50 9.14
C ALA A 33 3.31 -1.15 7.88
N PRO A 34 3.90 -0.46 6.89
CA PRO A 34 3.21 -0.19 5.63
C PRO A 34 2.90 -1.50 4.90
N MET A 35 1.74 -1.57 4.26
CA MET A 35 1.38 -2.69 3.40
C MET A 35 1.78 -2.41 1.95
N VAL A 36 2.02 -3.47 1.18
CA VAL A 36 2.45 -3.38 -0.21
C VAL A 36 1.51 -4.20 -1.09
N PRO A 37 1.15 -3.72 -2.30
CA PRO A 37 0.34 -4.50 -3.23
C PRO A 37 1.15 -5.71 -3.72
N ARG A 38 0.54 -6.88 -3.66
CA ARG A 38 1.06 -8.17 -4.11
C ARG A 38 0.00 -8.85 -4.96
N THR A 39 0.41 -9.67 -5.92
CA THR A 39 -0.53 -10.47 -6.72
C THR A 39 -0.54 -11.89 -6.18
N ALA A 40 -1.72 -12.45 -5.98
CA ALA A 40 -1.83 -13.84 -5.58
C ALA A 40 -1.43 -14.75 -6.76
N ASN A 41 -0.54 -15.70 -6.51
CA ASN A 41 -0.01 -16.58 -7.56
C ASN A 41 -0.79 -17.89 -7.73
N LYS A 42 -1.60 -18.28 -6.73
CA LYS A 42 -2.28 -19.58 -6.65
C LYS A 42 -3.65 -19.44 -5.96
N GLY A 43 -4.56 -20.40 -6.21
CA GLY A 43 -5.88 -20.48 -5.58
C GLY A 43 -6.96 -19.67 -6.29
N GLU A 44 -8.14 -19.55 -5.66
CA GLU A 44 -9.31 -18.86 -6.22
C GLU A 44 -9.04 -17.36 -6.53
N HIS A 45 -8.09 -16.77 -5.81
CA HIS A 45 -7.70 -15.37 -6.00
C HIS A 45 -6.46 -15.20 -6.89
N ALA A 46 -5.98 -16.24 -7.57
CA ALA A 46 -4.82 -16.14 -8.45
C ALA A 46 -5.02 -15.03 -9.51
N GLY A 47 -4.00 -14.19 -9.69
CA GLY A 47 -4.03 -13.03 -10.58
C GLY A 47 -4.67 -11.77 -9.96
N LYS A 48 -5.30 -11.85 -8.78
CA LYS A 48 -5.85 -10.67 -8.09
C LYS A 48 -4.79 -9.99 -7.22
N PRO A 49 -4.74 -8.65 -7.21
CA PRO A 49 -3.94 -7.91 -6.24
C PRO A 49 -4.53 -8.01 -4.83
N PHE A 50 -3.67 -7.96 -3.81
CA PHE A 50 -3.99 -7.88 -2.39
C PHE A 50 -2.90 -7.06 -1.69
N TYR A 51 -3.19 -6.46 -0.54
CA TYR A 51 -2.16 -5.83 0.28
C TYR A 51 -1.53 -6.87 1.21
N GLY A 52 -0.21 -7.02 1.15
CA GLY A 52 0.57 -7.84 2.08
C GLY A 52 1.44 -6.98 2.99
N CYS A 53 1.64 -7.39 4.24
CA CYS A 53 2.53 -6.68 5.15
C CYS A 53 3.97 -6.64 4.61
N SER A 54 4.61 -5.47 4.65
CA SER A 54 6.01 -5.29 4.20
C SER A 54 7.02 -6.10 5.03
N THR A 55 6.70 -6.40 6.29
CA THR A 55 7.58 -7.12 7.22
C THR A 55 7.46 -8.65 7.14
N PHE A 56 6.79 -9.20 6.13
CA PHE A 56 6.78 -10.65 5.87
C PHE A 56 8.22 -11.21 5.80
N PRO A 57 8.56 -12.36 6.42
CA PRO A 57 7.68 -13.36 7.03
C PRO A 57 7.29 -13.11 8.50
N LYS A 58 7.78 -12.03 9.13
CA LYS A 58 7.52 -11.72 10.55
C LYS A 58 6.06 -11.37 10.81
N CYS A 59 5.41 -10.70 9.86
CA CYS A 59 3.98 -10.45 9.88
C CYS A 59 3.35 -10.97 8.60
N ARG A 60 2.34 -11.84 8.73
CA ARG A 60 1.60 -12.45 7.60
C ARG A 60 0.24 -11.80 7.37
N ASN A 61 0.00 -10.62 7.95
CA ASN A 61 -1.26 -9.91 7.75
C ASN A 61 -1.45 -9.57 6.27
N THR A 62 -2.68 -9.73 5.81
CA THR A 62 -3.09 -9.36 4.45
C THR A 62 -4.38 -8.57 4.51
N ALA A 63 -4.56 -7.66 3.56
CA ALA A 63 -5.74 -6.83 3.44
C ALA A 63 -6.23 -6.84 1.98
N GLN A 64 -7.52 -6.56 1.82
CA GLN A 64 -8.15 -6.54 0.50
C GLN A 64 -7.59 -5.38 -0.33
N TYR A 65 -7.32 -5.64 -1.61
CA TYR A 65 -7.01 -4.57 -2.55
C TYR A 65 -8.32 -4.00 -3.07
N ILE A 66 -8.65 -2.78 -2.64
CA ILE A 66 -9.86 -2.07 -3.10
C ILE A 66 -9.57 -1.55 -4.51
N SER A 67 -9.77 -2.41 -5.51
CA SER A 67 -9.90 -1.97 -6.90
C SER A 67 -11.39 -1.77 -7.15
N MET A 68 -11.79 -0.53 -7.39
CA MET A 68 -13.18 -0.16 -7.74
C MET A 68 -13.70 -0.84 -9.03
N ARG A 69 -12.90 -1.69 -9.67
CA ARG A 69 -13.24 -2.52 -10.84
C ARG A 69 -13.42 -4.01 -10.54
N ASP A 70 -13.45 -4.46 -9.28
CA ASP A 70 -13.73 -5.87 -8.98
C ASP A 70 -15.23 -6.18 -9.23
N THR A 71 -15.52 -6.60 -10.46
CA THR A 71 -16.86 -6.97 -10.95
C THR A 71 -17.51 -8.12 -10.16
N LYS A 72 -16.78 -8.78 -9.26
CA LYS A 72 -17.32 -9.81 -8.34
C LYS A 72 -18.31 -9.21 -7.34
N LEU A 73 -18.18 -7.92 -6.98
CA LEU A 73 -19.17 -7.23 -6.12
C LEU A 73 -20.48 -6.93 -6.88
N MET A 74 -20.38 -6.51 -8.14
CA MET A 74 -21.57 -6.21 -8.96
C MET A 74 -22.38 -7.49 -9.31
N LYS A 75 -21.71 -8.63 -9.51
CA LYS A 75 -22.39 -9.91 -9.80
C LYS A 75 -23.09 -10.54 -8.59
N SER A 76 -22.80 -10.06 -7.37
CA SER A 76 -23.48 -10.50 -6.15
C SER A 76 -24.73 -9.69 -5.82
N MET A 77 -24.89 -8.51 -6.43
CA MET A 77 -26.08 -7.63 -6.28
C MET A 77 -27.15 -7.82 -7.37
N LEU A 78 -26.85 -8.55 -8.45
CA LEU A 78 -27.84 -9.02 -9.44
C LEU A 78 -28.28 -10.47 -9.17
N LYS A 79 -28.65 -10.77 -7.93
CA LYS A 79 -29.48 -11.95 -7.61
C LYS A 79 -30.91 -11.47 -7.39
#